data_AF-A0A1M6PHE6-F1
#
_entry.id   AF-A0A1M6PHE6-F1
#
_cell.length_a   1.000
_cell.length_b   1.000
_cell.length_c   1.000
_cell.angle_alpha   90.00
_cell.angle_beta   90.00
_cell.angle_gamma   90.00
#
_symmetry.space_group_name_H-M   'P 1'
#
loop_
_entity.id
_entity.type
_entity.pdbx_description
1 polymer ?
#
loop_
_entity_poly.entity_id
_entity_poly.type
_entity_poly.pdbx_seq_one_letter_code
_entity_poly.pdbx_strand_id
1 'polypeptide(L)'
;MKNYTIQQGDTFNSLSQKFNIKDDGVLKTYHNLHCPIEDVMQEPIPGKQIIIPENPDFFETKDPTSENPNDEVTDPMNGYDEVTKNESEATESANSQKSEKEETEKAKQENKTSNHDGKYFVIQKGKAQCNQGNQFPQFKVSSHQRHYFNDSGNDSDYLAVTENDLQFNPSGPSFGQCKLKPSSGGNLPCAFAPAGKWQKVYEKTKVEGQSCLSEISELMCSTGGKITVLKHGQQSELSKKQVAEADTREQQVYNPIVDFEEFKEDINGTDELYYV
;
A
#
# COMPACT_ATOMS: atom_id res chain seq x y z
N MET A 1 6.26 -36.14 3.96
CA MET A 1 6.55 -35.59 5.30
C MET A 1 7.18 -36.69 6.14
N LYS A 2 8.31 -36.42 6.80
CA LYS A 2 8.95 -37.38 7.71
C LYS A 2 8.64 -37.01 9.15
N ASN A 3 8.30 -38.00 9.97
CA ASN A 3 8.13 -37.79 11.41
C ASN A 3 9.40 -38.22 12.15
N TYR A 4 9.78 -37.45 13.17
CA TYR A 4 10.89 -37.76 14.07
C TYR A 4 10.40 -37.72 15.52
N THR A 5 10.77 -38.71 16.33
CA THR A 5 10.46 -38.72 17.76
C THR A 5 11.50 -37.90 18.51
N ILE A 6 11.05 -36.82 19.15
CA ILE A 6 11.88 -35.88 19.91
C ILE A 6 12.52 -36.62 21.08
N GLN A 7 13.83 -36.47 21.24
CA GLN A 7 14.61 -37.06 22.33
C GLN A 7 14.82 -36.04 23.46
N GLN A 8 15.24 -36.51 24.62
CA GLN A 8 15.58 -35.63 25.74
C GLN A 8 16.76 -34.71 25.38
N GLY A 9 16.55 -33.40 25.47
CA GLY A 9 17.55 -32.38 25.13
C GLY A 9 17.50 -31.88 23.69
N ASP A 10 16.60 -32.41 22.84
CA ASP A 10 16.37 -31.85 21.51
C ASP A 10 15.74 -30.45 21.61
N THR A 11 16.26 -29.52 20.81
CA THR A 11 15.75 -28.15 20.64
C THR A 11 15.44 -27.93 19.15
N PHE A 12 14.63 -26.92 18.81
CA PHE A 12 14.36 -26.65 17.40
C PHE A 12 15.63 -26.34 16.62
N ASN A 13 16.60 -25.65 17.24
CA ASN A 13 17.91 -25.37 16.64
C ASN A 13 18.76 -26.63 16.43
N SER A 14 18.81 -27.55 17.41
CA SER A 14 19.56 -28.80 17.22
C SER A 14 18.92 -29.70 16.16
N LEU A 15 17.59 -29.68 16.06
CA LEU A 15 16.83 -30.43 15.06
C LEU A 15 16.95 -29.81 13.66
N SER A 16 16.89 -28.48 13.52
CA SER A 16 17.06 -27.82 12.23
C SER A 16 18.44 -28.12 11.65
N GLN A 17 19.50 -28.00 12.45
CA GLN A 17 20.86 -28.38 12.06
C GLN A 17 20.97 -29.85 11.67
N LYS A 18 20.37 -30.75 12.45
CA LYS A 18 20.37 -32.20 12.20
C LYS A 18 19.72 -32.57 10.87
N PHE A 19 18.68 -31.85 10.48
CA PHE A 19 17.93 -32.09 9.23
C PHE A 19 18.29 -31.09 8.11
N ASN A 20 19.32 -30.25 8.31
CA ASN A 20 19.77 -29.24 7.34
C ASN A 20 18.64 -28.29 6.91
N ILE A 21 17.79 -27.87 7.85
CA ILE A 21 16.72 -26.89 7.65
C ILE A 21 17.27 -25.48 7.91
N LYS A 22 16.82 -24.49 7.12
CA LYS A 22 17.30 -23.09 7.14
C LYS A 22 17.46 -22.48 8.53
N ASP A 23 16.46 -22.65 9.37
CA ASP A 23 16.46 -22.15 10.74
C ASP A 23 15.44 -22.91 11.60
N ASP A 24 15.53 -22.67 12.91
CA ASP A 24 14.67 -23.27 13.92
C ASP A 24 13.21 -22.77 13.83
N GLY A 25 13.01 -21.51 13.45
CA GLY A 25 11.71 -20.90 13.21
C GLY A 25 10.95 -21.56 12.05
N VAL A 26 11.64 -21.88 10.96
CA VAL A 26 11.06 -22.61 9.81
C VAL A 26 10.60 -24.01 10.21
N LEU A 27 11.41 -24.76 10.94
CA LEU A 27 11.04 -26.09 11.41
C LEU A 27 9.82 -26.04 12.34
N LYS A 28 9.83 -25.10 13.30
CA LYS A 28 8.71 -24.90 14.23
C LYS A 28 7.41 -24.55 13.49
N THR A 29 7.49 -23.58 12.58
CA THR A 29 6.33 -23.11 11.80
C THR A 29 5.78 -24.23 10.93
N TYR A 30 6.66 -24.94 10.20
CA TYR A 30 6.26 -26.07 9.36
C TYR A 30 5.55 -27.16 10.17
N HIS A 31 6.11 -27.55 11.31
CA HIS A 31 5.47 -28.53 12.16
C HIS A 31 4.09 -28.07 12.64
N ASN A 32 4.00 -26.85 13.18
CA ASN A 32 2.75 -26.29 13.71
C ASN A 32 1.68 -26.09 12.63
N LEU A 33 2.07 -25.92 11.35
CA LEU A 33 1.14 -25.85 10.22
C LEU A 33 0.66 -27.24 9.73
N HIS A 34 1.35 -28.33 10.09
CA HIS A 34 1.06 -29.66 9.57
C HIS A 34 0.71 -30.73 10.63
N CYS A 35 0.76 -30.43 11.93
CA CYS A 35 0.39 -31.37 13.01
C CYS A 35 -1.07 -31.23 13.50
N PRO A 36 -1.64 -32.13 14.31
CA PRO A 36 -2.89 -31.85 15.02
C PRO A 36 -2.75 -30.64 15.98
N ILE A 37 -3.84 -29.93 16.29
CA ILE A 37 -3.82 -28.77 17.21
C ILE A 37 -3.21 -29.15 18.58
N GLU A 38 -3.46 -30.38 19.02
CA GLU A 38 -2.96 -30.96 20.28
C GLU A 38 -1.44 -31.13 20.33
N ASP A 39 -0.80 -31.16 19.17
CA ASP A 39 0.64 -31.36 18.99
C ASP A 39 1.35 -30.06 18.60
N VAL A 40 0.63 -28.93 18.50
CA VAL A 40 1.24 -27.61 18.34
C VAL A 40 2.11 -27.33 19.56
N MET A 41 3.37 -26.98 19.32
CA MET A 41 4.33 -26.83 20.40
C MET A 41 5.19 -25.57 20.23
N GLN A 42 5.46 -24.91 21.35
CA GLN A 42 6.34 -23.74 21.40
C GLN A 42 7.81 -24.13 21.53
N GLU A 43 8.07 -25.30 22.15
CA GLU A 43 9.37 -25.94 22.31
C GLU A 43 9.22 -27.46 22.09
N PRO A 44 10.27 -28.18 21.63
CA PRO A 44 10.18 -29.62 21.42
C PRO A 44 9.98 -30.38 22.73
N ILE A 45 8.97 -31.25 22.78
CA ILE A 45 8.65 -32.07 23.95
C ILE A 45 9.17 -33.49 23.75
N PRO A 46 10.06 -34.02 24.60
CA PRO A 46 10.56 -35.38 24.48
C PRO A 46 9.44 -36.43 24.42
N GLY A 47 9.54 -37.36 23.47
CA GLY A 47 8.55 -38.41 23.22
C GLY A 47 7.43 -38.03 22.23
N LYS A 48 7.24 -36.75 21.92
CA LYS A 48 6.31 -36.30 20.86
C LYS A 48 6.96 -36.40 19.47
N GLN A 49 6.13 -36.41 18.43
CA GLN A 49 6.61 -36.42 17.04
C GLN A 49 6.71 -34.99 16.50
N ILE A 50 7.81 -34.69 15.83
CA ILE A 50 7.98 -33.49 15.01
C ILE A 50 7.92 -33.85 13.53
N ILE A 51 7.32 -32.97 12.72
CA ILE A 51 7.17 -33.15 11.28
C ILE A 51 8.31 -32.40 10.59
N ILE A 52 9.11 -33.13 9.82
CA ILE A 52 10.26 -32.63 9.09
C ILE A 52 9.85 -32.39 7.62
N PRO A 53 10.10 -31.19 7.07
CA PRO A 53 9.84 -30.90 5.68
C PRO A 53 10.71 -31.76 4.76
N GLU A 54 10.16 -32.14 3.61
CA GLU A 54 10.89 -32.87 2.56
C GLU A 54 11.23 -31.98 1.36
N ASN A 55 10.57 -30.82 1.23
CA ASN A 55 10.81 -29.91 0.12
C ASN A 55 12.18 -29.24 0.30
N PRO A 56 13.08 -29.32 -0.71
CA PRO A 56 14.36 -28.62 -0.72
C PRO A 56 14.31 -27.12 -0.39
N ASP A 57 13.19 -26.45 -0.64
CA ASP A 57 13.02 -25.01 -0.36
C ASP A 57 13.18 -24.67 1.13
N PHE A 58 13.02 -25.65 2.03
CA PHE A 58 13.21 -25.47 3.47
C PHE A 58 14.64 -25.77 3.94
N PHE A 59 15.53 -26.22 3.05
CA PHE A 59 16.89 -26.60 3.41
C PHE A 59 17.90 -25.46 3.19
N GLU A 60 18.97 -25.47 3.98
CA GLU A 60 20.10 -24.58 3.76
C GLU A 60 20.81 -24.91 2.45
N THR A 61 20.91 -23.92 1.56
CA THR A 61 21.82 -23.95 0.42
C THR A 61 23.20 -23.52 0.89
N LYS A 62 24.18 -24.42 0.88
CA LYS A 62 25.57 -24.10 1.22
C LYS A 62 26.20 -23.24 0.12
N ASP A 63 25.94 -21.94 0.12
CA ASP A 63 26.83 -20.98 -0.53
C ASP A 63 27.96 -20.63 0.45
N PRO A 64 29.24 -20.85 0.07
CA PRO A 64 30.36 -20.71 1.00
C PRO A 64 30.80 -19.24 1.07
N THR A 65 30.02 -18.36 1.69
CA THR A 65 30.49 -17.11 2.33
C THR A 65 29.31 -16.30 2.89
N SER A 66 29.14 -16.30 4.21
CA SER A 66 28.68 -15.14 4.98
C SER A 66 28.69 -15.50 6.47
N GLU A 67 29.84 -15.36 7.12
CA GLU A 67 29.85 -15.04 8.54
C GLU A 67 29.80 -13.51 8.65
N ASN A 68 28.63 -12.96 8.98
CA ASN A 68 28.50 -11.62 9.57
C ASN A 68 27.21 -11.57 10.40
N PRO A 69 27.31 -11.52 11.75
CA PRO A 69 26.14 -11.61 12.63
C PRO A 69 25.47 -10.25 12.90
N ASN A 70 25.28 -9.39 11.89
CA ASN A 70 24.77 -8.02 12.10
C ASN A 70 23.96 -7.41 10.93
N ASP A 71 23.26 -8.21 10.13
CA ASP A 71 22.26 -7.63 9.21
C ASP A 71 20.91 -7.51 9.93
N GLU A 72 20.58 -6.27 10.28
CA GLU A 72 19.24 -5.81 10.61
C GLU A 72 18.22 -6.40 9.63
N VAL A 73 17.13 -6.93 10.19
CA VAL A 73 15.95 -7.34 9.45
C VAL A 73 15.38 -6.10 8.74
N THR A 74 15.79 -5.89 7.50
CA THR A 74 15.11 -4.98 6.59
C THR A 74 13.90 -5.71 6.05
N ASP A 75 12.74 -5.31 6.57
CA ASP A 75 11.40 -5.71 6.14
C ASP A 75 11.28 -5.57 4.60
N PRO A 76 11.17 -6.68 3.83
CA PRO A 76 11.05 -6.61 2.38
C PRO A 76 9.59 -6.37 1.99
N MET A 77 9.04 -5.23 2.44
CA MET A 77 7.73 -4.71 2.04
C MET A 77 7.94 -3.47 1.18
N ASN A 78 8.47 -3.67 -0.04
CA ASN A 78 8.22 -2.89 -1.26
C ASN A 78 9.33 -3.13 -2.29
N GLY A 79 9.00 -3.82 -3.37
CA GLY A 79 9.93 -4.01 -4.48
C GLY A 79 9.31 -4.84 -5.60
N TYR A 80 8.20 -4.38 -6.18
CA TYR A 80 7.84 -4.86 -7.51
C TYR A 80 8.58 -4.01 -8.54
N ASP A 81 9.65 -4.61 -9.09
CA ASP A 81 10.45 -4.02 -10.14
C ASP A 81 9.67 -3.94 -11.46
N GLU A 82 9.72 -2.75 -12.03
CA GLU A 82 9.24 -2.39 -13.36
C GLU A 82 10.24 -2.94 -14.40
N VAL A 83 9.86 -4.03 -15.09
CA VAL A 83 10.61 -4.49 -16.27
C VAL A 83 10.16 -3.67 -17.47
N THR A 84 10.98 -2.70 -17.89
CA THR A 84 10.85 -2.09 -19.22
C THR A 84 12.11 -2.28 -20.03
N LYS A 85 11.96 -3.01 -21.14
CA LYS A 85 12.98 -3.21 -22.18
C LYS A 85 13.15 -1.91 -22.97
N ASN A 86 14.41 -1.53 -23.15
CA ASN A 86 14.85 -0.55 -24.14
C ASN A 86 14.74 -1.14 -25.54
N GLU A 87 14.16 -0.39 -26.48
CA GLU A 87 14.61 -0.39 -27.87
C GLU A 87 14.37 1.02 -28.45
N SER A 88 15.46 1.57 -28.97
CA SER A 88 15.59 2.88 -29.61
C SER A 88 15.32 2.78 -31.10
N GLU A 89 14.68 3.78 -31.70
CA GLU A 89 15.17 4.42 -32.93
C GLU A 89 14.42 5.73 -33.24
N ALA A 90 15.17 6.72 -33.69
CA ALA A 90 14.75 8.05 -34.13
C ALA A 90 14.37 8.01 -35.62
N THR A 91 13.48 8.84 -36.17
CA THR A 91 13.77 10.24 -36.56
C THR A 91 12.54 10.95 -37.18
N GLU A 92 12.46 12.24 -36.85
CA GLU A 92 11.85 13.44 -37.46
C GLU A 92 11.02 13.39 -38.77
N SER A 93 9.87 14.11 -38.79
CA SER A 93 9.75 15.44 -39.48
C SER A 93 8.32 16.02 -39.51
N ALA A 94 8.21 17.26 -39.00
CA ALA A 94 7.34 18.42 -39.34
C ALA A 94 6.03 18.27 -40.16
N ASN A 95 4.92 18.84 -39.64
CA ASN A 95 4.39 20.19 -39.99
C ASN A 95 2.82 20.30 -39.96
N SER A 96 2.34 21.24 -39.12
CA SER A 96 1.21 22.18 -39.28
C SER A 96 -0.27 21.78 -39.53
N GLN A 97 -1.10 22.30 -38.60
CA GLN A 97 -2.43 22.98 -38.77
C GLN A 97 -3.62 22.14 -39.28
N LYS A 98 -4.89 22.41 -38.98
CA LYS A 98 -5.69 23.12 -37.95
C LYS A 98 -7.15 22.72 -38.28
N SER A 99 -8.04 22.92 -37.30
CA SER A 99 -9.52 23.07 -37.38
C SER A 99 -10.45 21.86 -37.56
N GLU A 100 -11.25 21.67 -36.50
CA GLU A 100 -12.72 21.54 -36.51
C GLU A 100 -13.35 20.28 -37.12
N LYS A 101 -13.79 19.38 -36.21
CA LYS A 101 -15.13 18.79 -36.30
C LYS A 101 -15.59 18.29 -34.94
N GLU A 102 -16.47 19.08 -34.33
CA GLU A 102 -17.41 18.65 -33.30
C GLU A 102 -18.36 17.58 -33.88
N GLU A 103 -18.87 16.75 -32.97
CA GLU A 103 -20.03 15.87 -33.13
C GLU A 103 -19.95 14.73 -34.15
N THR A 104 -19.29 13.61 -33.77
CA THR A 104 -19.97 12.30 -33.71
C THR A 104 -19.07 11.29 -32.98
N GLU A 105 -19.32 10.99 -31.71
CA GLU A 105 -18.90 9.73 -31.07
C GLU A 105 -19.55 9.55 -29.68
N LYS A 106 -20.88 9.74 -29.61
CA LYS A 106 -21.69 9.06 -28.59
C LYS A 106 -21.94 7.65 -29.11
N ALA A 107 -21.45 6.65 -28.37
CA ALA A 107 -21.62 5.19 -28.52
C ALA A 107 -20.42 4.41 -29.11
N LYS A 108 -19.32 4.37 -28.35
CA LYS A 108 -18.51 3.15 -28.12
C LYS A 108 -17.44 3.43 -27.06
N GLN A 109 -17.70 3.09 -25.81
CA GLN A 109 -16.63 2.91 -24.82
C GLN A 109 -16.81 1.56 -24.14
N GLU A 110 -16.58 0.53 -24.93
CA GLU A 110 -16.21 -0.80 -24.44
C GLU A 110 -14.79 -0.69 -23.84
N ASN A 111 -14.68 -0.96 -22.54
CA ASN A 111 -13.48 -1.31 -21.78
C ASN A 111 -12.11 -0.92 -22.37
N LYS A 112 -11.84 0.38 -22.48
CA LYS A 112 -10.45 0.87 -22.44
C LYS A 112 -10.05 0.94 -20.98
N THR A 113 -9.00 0.21 -20.58
CA THR A 113 -8.40 0.36 -19.25
C THR A 113 -8.14 1.86 -19.03
N SER A 114 -8.75 2.44 -18.00
CA SER A 114 -8.52 3.85 -17.71
C SER A 114 -7.10 3.99 -17.15
N ASN A 115 -6.42 5.10 -17.39
CA ASN A 115 -5.10 5.38 -16.79
C ASN A 115 -5.11 5.40 -15.25
N HIS A 116 -6.31 5.37 -14.66
CA HIS A 116 -6.56 5.34 -13.23
C HIS A 116 -6.79 3.92 -12.68
N ASP A 117 -6.72 2.90 -13.53
CA ASP A 117 -6.85 1.52 -13.08
C ASP A 117 -5.70 1.15 -12.13
N GLY A 118 -6.03 0.54 -11.00
CA GLY A 118 -5.09 0.28 -9.91
C GLY A 118 -4.56 1.52 -9.17
N LYS A 119 -5.18 2.71 -9.35
CA LYS A 119 -4.82 3.93 -8.61
C LYS A 119 -5.82 4.26 -7.53
N TYR A 120 -5.33 4.71 -6.38
CA TYR A 120 -6.18 5.08 -5.26
C TYR A 120 -6.74 6.50 -5.41
N PHE A 121 -7.94 6.72 -4.86
CA PHE A 121 -8.48 8.05 -4.67
C PHE A 121 -7.74 8.81 -3.58
N VAL A 122 -7.75 10.13 -3.63
CA VAL A 122 -7.09 10.96 -2.62
C VAL A 122 -8.10 11.41 -1.56
N ILE A 123 -7.72 11.28 -0.28
CA ILE A 123 -8.48 11.84 0.85
C ILE A 123 -7.75 13.03 1.46
N GLN A 124 -8.45 13.83 2.27
CA GLN A 124 -7.93 15.07 2.87
C GLN A 124 -6.59 14.87 3.62
N LYS A 125 -6.46 13.77 4.37
CA LYS A 125 -5.24 13.38 5.10
C LYS A 125 -4.04 13.07 4.20
N GLY A 126 -4.27 12.88 2.90
CA GLY A 126 -3.23 12.70 1.90
C GLY A 126 -2.24 13.87 1.88
N LYS A 127 -1.07 13.67 1.26
CA LYS A 127 -0.03 14.69 1.16
C LYS A 127 0.24 15.06 -0.29
N ALA A 128 0.37 16.35 -0.55
CA ALA A 128 0.77 16.90 -1.84
C ALA A 128 2.27 17.20 -1.87
N GLN A 129 2.85 17.23 -3.06
CA GLN A 129 4.25 17.60 -3.28
C GLN A 129 4.35 18.58 -4.44
N CYS A 130 5.07 19.69 -4.23
CA CYS A 130 5.49 20.58 -5.30
C CYS A 130 6.93 20.24 -5.70
N ASN A 131 7.21 20.11 -7.00
CA ASN A 131 8.58 19.86 -7.49
C ASN A 131 9.59 20.98 -7.18
N GLN A 132 9.10 22.17 -6.81
CA GLN A 132 9.92 23.33 -6.44
C GLN A 132 9.92 23.63 -4.94
N GLY A 133 9.16 22.86 -4.15
CA GLY A 133 9.04 23.02 -2.70
C GLY A 133 9.87 21.99 -1.92
N ASN A 134 9.88 22.12 -0.59
CA ASN A 134 10.55 21.19 0.32
C ASN A 134 9.67 20.74 1.50
N GLN A 135 8.39 21.08 1.49
CA GLN A 135 7.39 20.59 2.44
C GLN A 135 6.23 19.90 1.72
N PHE A 136 5.56 19.01 2.46
CA PHE A 136 4.51 18.13 1.94
C PHE A 136 3.21 18.35 2.72
N PRO A 137 2.42 19.37 2.35
CA PRO A 137 1.21 19.73 3.08
C PRO A 137 0.09 18.72 2.81
N GLN A 138 -0.91 18.73 3.68
CA GLN A 138 -2.14 17.97 3.48
C GLN A 138 -3.09 18.69 2.54
N PHE A 139 -3.99 17.94 1.89
CA PHE A 139 -5.09 18.54 1.13
C PHE A 139 -6.08 19.23 2.09
N LYS A 140 -6.87 20.16 1.57
CA LYS A 140 -7.98 20.77 2.30
C LYS A 140 -9.22 20.73 1.42
N VAL A 141 -10.20 19.92 1.83
CA VAL A 141 -11.47 19.80 1.13
C VAL A 141 -12.35 20.98 1.51
N SER A 142 -12.82 21.70 0.50
CA SER A 142 -13.71 22.85 0.58
C SER A 142 -14.91 22.73 -0.35
N SER A 143 -14.85 21.78 -1.28
CA SER A 143 -15.90 21.44 -2.25
C SER A 143 -17.16 20.90 -1.61
N HIS A 144 -17.05 20.08 -0.56
CA HIS A 144 -18.17 19.43 0.13
C HIS A 144 -17.83 19.10 1.59
N GLN A 145 -18.80 18.52 2.32
CA GLN A 145 -18.64 18.12 3.72
C GLN A 145 -19.14 16.71 4.03
N ARG A 146 -19.56 15.91 3.04
CA ARG A 146 -20.30 14.65 3.29
C ARG A 146 -19.80 13.39 2.61
N HIS A 147 -18.87 13.49 1.67
CA HIS A 147 -18.39 12.32 0.92
C HIS A 147 -17.02 11.89 1.44
N TYR A 148 -16.97 10.69 2.00
CA TYR A 148 -15.79 10.13 2.63
C TYR A 148 -15.37 8.87 1.88
N PHE A 149 -14.07 8.61 1.79
CA PHE A 149 -13.55 7.32 1.33
C PHE A 149 -12.99 6.53 2.51
N ASN A 150 -13.37 5.26 2.59
CA ASN A 150 -12.96 4.32 3.63
C ASN A 150 -13.22 4.82 5.07
N ASP A 151 -14.28 5.61 5.27
CA ASP A 151 -14.77 6.00 6.59
C ASP A 151 -16.30 6.09 6.61
N SER A 152 -16.87 5.91 7.79
CA SER A 152 -18.31 6.00 8.07
C SER A 152 -18.88 7.42 8.02
N GLY A 153 -18.03 8.44 7.90
CA GLY A 153 -18.40 9.84 7.72
C GLY A 153 -18.25 10.71 8.96
N ASN A 154 -17.43 10.29 9.92
CA ASN A 154 -17.26 10.98 11.19
C ASN A 154 -15.95 11.77 11.29
N ASP A 155 -15.02 11.56 10.35
CA ASP A 155 -13.71 12.23 10.37
C ASP A 155 -13.40 12.95 9.05
N SER A 156 -13.23 14.28 9.12
CA SER A 156 -12.92 15.13 7.97
C SER A 156 -11.61 14.78 7.26
N ASP A 157 -10.71 14.06 7.92
CA ASP A 157 -9.47 13.56 7.32
C ASP A 157 -9.72 12.59 6.15
N TYR A 158 -10.90 11.96 6.12
CA TYR A 158 -11.32 10.99 5.10
C TYR A 158 -12.19 11.58 3.99
N LEU A 159 -12.39 12.90 3.99
CA LEU A 159 -13.13 13.57 2.91
C LEU A 159 -12.43 13.35 1.56
N ALA A 160 -13.22 13.00 0.56
CA ALA A 160 -12.78 12.86 -0.82
C ALA A 160 -12.22 14.20 -1.35
N VAL A 161 -11.07 14.18 -2.01
CA VAL A 161 -10.52 15.38 -2.64
C VAL A 161 -11.00 15.48 -4.08
N THR A 162 -11.48 16.65 -4.47
CA THR A 162 -12.06 16.92 -5.80
C THR A 162 -11.23 17.91 -6.61
N GLU A 163 -11.54 18.02 -7.90
CA GLU A 163 -10.82 18.89 -8.83
C GLU A 163 -10.80 20.38 -8.46
N ASN A 164 -11.71 20.82 -7.59
CA ASN A 164 -11.83 22.21 -7.13
C ASN A 164 -11.17 22.45 -5.77
N ASP A 165 -10.62 21.44 -5.11
CA ASP A 165 -9.96 21.57 -3.82
C ASP A 165 -8.52 22.06 -4.01
N LEU A 166 -8.39 23.38 -4.06
CA LEU A 166 -7.14 24.08 -4.39
C LEU A 166 -6.43 24.63 -3.14
N GLN A 167 -6.83 24.21 -1.94
CA GLN A 167 -6.23 24.65 -0.69
C GLN A 167 -5.49 23.50 -0.01
N PHE A 168 -4.54 23.86 0.85
CA PHE A 168 -3.72 22.91 1.59
C PHE A 168 -3.63 23.29 3.08
N ASN A 169 -3.33 22.30 3.92
CA ASN A 169 -3.13 22.45 5.35
C ASN A 169 -1.65 22.17 5.72
N PRO A 170 -0.99 23.05 6.50
CA PRO A 170 -1.50 24.32 7.04
C PRO A 170 -1.67 25.42 5.97
N SER A 171 -2.56 26.38 6.25
CA SER A 171 -2.77 27.56 5.39
C SER A 171 -1.55 28.49 5.45
N GLY A 172 -0.91 28.78 4.31
CA GLY A 172 0.29 29.62 4.24
C GLY A 172 1.29 29.14 3.18
N PRO A 173 2.62 29.20 3.42
CA PRO A 173 3.62 28.65 2.52
C PRO A 173 3.62 27.12 2.58
N SER A 174 2.54 26.50 2.11
CA SER A 174 2.24 25.08 2.33
C SER A 174 3.34 24.15 1.79
N PHE A 175 4.11 24.60 0.80
CA PHE A 175 5.25 23.85 0.23
C PHE A 175 6.63 24.32 0.71
N GLY A 176 6.71 25.11 1.79
CA GLY A 176 7.96 25.56 2.40
C GLY A 176 8.68 26.62 1.58
N GLN A 177 9.97 26.43 1.30
CA GLN A 177 10.76 27.34 0.46
C GLN A 177 10.62 26.98 -1.03
N CYS A 178 10.47 28.00 -1.88
CA CYS A 178 10.25 27.79 -3.32
C CYS A 178 11.51 28.11 -4.14
N LYS A 179 12.04 27.12 -4.86
CA LYS A 179 13.22 27.28 -5.74
C LYS A 179 13.04 28.31 -6.87
N LEU A 180 11.79 28.57 -7.27
CA LEU A 180 11.46 29.58 -8.29
C LEU A 180 11.34 31.00 -7.72
N LYS A 181 11.59 31.20 -6.42
CA LYS A 181 11.59 32.52 -5.77
C LYS A 181 12.94 32.79 -5.09
N PRO A 182 14.03 32.99 -5.86
CA PRO A 182 15.35 33.24 -5.30
C PRO A 182 15.41 34.62 -4.61
N SER A 183 16.24 34.72 -3.58
CA SER A 183 16.58 35.94 -2.84
C SER A 183 18.05 35.91 -2.43
N SER A 184 18.60 37.06 -2.04
CA SER A 184 20.02 37.22 -1.69
C SER A 184 20.50 36.32 -0.54
N GLY A 185 19.58 35.82 0.29
CA GLY A 185 19.85 34.92 1.42
C GLY A 185 19.31 33.50 1.26
N GLY A 186 18.90 33.09 0.05
CA GLY A 186 18.29 31.79 -0.22
C GLY A 186 16.92 31.90 -0.89
N ASN A 187 16.09 30.86 -0.79
CA ASN A 187 14.77 30.84 -1.43
C ASN A 187 13.69 31.41 -0.49
N LEU A 188 12.81 32.25 -1.04
CA LEU A 188 11.68 32.80 -0.30
C LEU A 188 10.61 31.72 -0.01
N PRO A 189 9.79 31.91 1.03
CA PRO A 189 8.63 31.06 1.27
C PRO A 189 7.71 30.98 0.05
N CYS A 190 7.13 29.80 -0.15
CA CYS A 190 6.21 29.52 -1.22
C CYS A 190 5.00 30.45 -1.12
N ALA A 191 4.69 31.15 -2.20
CA ALA A 191 3.43 31.87 -2.36
C ALA A 191 2.60 31.11 -3.39
N PHE A 192 2.13 29.93 -2.99
CA PHE A 192 1.35 29.07 -3.87
C PHE A 192 0.09 29.80 -4.34
N ALA A 193 -0.15 29.76 -5.65
CA ALA A 193 -1.40 30.17 -6.26
C ALA A 193 -1.72 29.19 -7.40
N PRO A 194 -2.92 28.60 -7.41
CA PRO A 194 -3.29 27.60 -8.42
C PRO A 194 -3.42 28.23 -9.81
N ALA A 195 -2.96 27.52 -10.83
CA ALA A 195 -3.16 27.84 -12.23
C ALA A 195 -4.22 26.90 -12.82
N GLY A 196 -5.49 27.23 -12.56
CA GLY A 196 -6.64 26.41 -12.96
C GLY A 196 -7.04 25.38 -11.90
N LYS A 197 -7.61 24.26 -12.37
CA LYS A 197 -8.07 23.14 -11.54
C LYS A 197 -7.09 21.98 -11.59
N TRP A 198 -7.29 20.98 -10.73
CA TRP A 198 -6.59 19.71 -10.88
C TRP A 198 -6.88 19.07 -12.23
N GLN A 199 -5.83 18.49 -12.82
CA GLN A 199 -5.84 17.77 -14.08
C GLN A 199 -5.58 16.30 -13.83
N LYS A 200 -5.83 15.45 -14.84
CA LYS A 200 -5.75 13.98 -14.71
C LYS A 200 -6.56 13.51 -13.50
N VAL A 201 -7.81 13.96 -13.43
CA VAL A 201 -8.79 13.55 -12.42
C VAL A 201 -9.59 12.38 -12.95
N TYR A 202 -10.19 11.60 -12.05
CA TYR A 202 -11.00 10.45 -12.46
C TYR A 202 -12.44 10.87 -12.75
N GLU A 203 -12.76 11.10 -14.02
CA GLU A 203 -14.05 11.66 -14.44
C GLU A 203 -15.27 10.77 -14.15
N LYS A 204 -15.07 9.47 -13.92
CA LYS A 204 -16.17 8.52 -13.68
C LYS A 204 -16.71 8.59 -12.25
N THR A 205 -15.89 8.95 -11.27
CA THR A 205 -16.32 9.13 -9.88
C THR A 205 -16.43 10.61 -9.59
N LYS A 206 -17.65 11.07 -9.27
CA LYS A 206 -17.93 12.47 -9.00
C LYS A 206 -18.58 12.65 -7.64
N VAL A 207 -18.13 13.66 -6.92
CA VAL A 207 -18.73 14.15 -5.69
C VAL A 207 -19.34 15.51 -5.96
N GLU A 208 -20.66 15.64 -5.73
CA GLU A 208 -21.41 16.87 -6.02
C GLU A 208 -21.15 17.43 -7.44
N GLY A 209 -20.99 16.53 -8.41
CA GLY A 209 -20.71 16.87 -9.82
C GLY A 209 -19.26 17.17 -10.16
N GLN A 210 -18.35 17.11 -9.18
CA GLN A 210 -16.92 17.40 -9.33
C GLN A 210 -16.11 16.10 -9.35
N SER A 211 -15.14 16.00 -10.25
CA SER A 211 -14.35 14.77 -10.42
C SER A 211 -13.37 14.56 -9.27
N CYS A 212 -13.24 13.33 -8.79
CA CYS A 212 -12.31 13.00 -7.70
C CYS A 212 -10.85 12.92 -8.17
N LEU A 213 -9.93 13.28 -7.29
CA LEU A 213 -8.50 13.10 -7.51
C LEU A 213 -8.09 11.64 -7.35
N SER A 214 -7.05 11.27 -8.08
CA SER A 214 -6.31 10.02 -7.93
C SER A 214 -4.82 10.30 -7.79
N GLU A 215 -4.03 9.27 -7.54
CA GLU A 215 -2.56 9.39 -7.41
C GLU A 215 -1.86 10.06 -8.61
N ILE A 216 -2.45 9.98 -9.81
CA ILE A 216 -1.87 10.60 -11.01
C ILE A 216 -2.33 12.03 -11.25
N SER A 217 -3.17 12.59 -10.38
CA SER A 217 -3.70 13.93 -10.51
C SER A 217 -2.63 14.98 -10.29
N GLU A 218 -2.67 16.05 -11.10
CA GLU A 218 -1.66 17.11 -11.10
C GLU A 218 -2.32 18.49 -11.00
N LEU A 219 -1.64 19.44 -10.35
CA LEU A 219 -2.05 20.84 -10.33
C LEU A 219 -0.85 21.74 -10.66
N MET A 220 -1.07 22.74 -11.52
CA MET A 220 -0.06 23.73 -11.83
C MET A 220 -0.15 24.92 -10.87
N CYS A 221 1.00 25.43 -10.44
CA CYS A 221 1.13 26.69 -9.73
C CYS A 221 1.42 27.82 -10.72
N SER A 222 0.83 28.99 -10.54
CA SER A 222 1.06 30.17 -11.39
C SER A 222 2.52 30.66 -11.39
N THR A 223 3.28 30.31 -10.36
CA THR A 223 4.74 30.55 -10.29
C THR A 223 5.54 29.61 -11.23
N GLY A 224 4.93 28.52 -11.71
CA GLY A 224 5.55 27.54 -12.61
C GLY A 224 5.86 26.17 -11.97
N GLY A 225 5.60 26.00 -10.67
CA GLY A 225 5.73 24.71 -10.00
C GLY A 225 4.62 23.73 -10.42
N LYS A 226 4.96 22.43 -10.46
CA LYS A 226 4.01 21.33 -10.64
C LYS A 226 3.78 20.65 -9.31
N ILE A 227 2.52 20.47 -8.96
CA ILE A 227 2.06 19.80 -7.74
C ILE A 227 1.49 18.44 -8.12
N THR A 228 1.92 17.40 -7.41
CA THR A 228 1.45 16.02 -7.56
C THR A 228 1.03 15.46 -6.20
N VAL A 229 0.31 14.34 -6.24
CA VAL A 229 -0.01 13.56 -5.04
C VAL A 229 1.24 12.80 -4.60
N LEU A 230 1.65 12.96 -3.34
CA LEU A 230 2.75 12.19 -2.74
C LEU A 230 2.21 10.99 -1.96
N LYS A 231 1.12 11.19 -1.20
CA LYS A 231 0.40 10.12 -0.50
C LYS A 231 -1.08 10.33 -0.69
N HIS A 232 -1.81 9.31 -1.13
CA HIS A 232 -3.26 9.35 -1.28
C HIS A 232 -4.00 9.44 0.06
N GLY A 233 -3.37 8.98 1.15
CA GLY A 233 -3.84 9.16 2.53
C GLY A 233 -4.73 8.03 3.04
N GLN A 234 -5.29 7.20 2.16
CA GLN A 234 -6.06 6.03 2.56
C GLN A 234 -5.18 4.97 3.21
N GLN A 235 -5.76 4.17 4.11
CA GLN A 235 -5.16 2.94 4.61
C GLN A 235 -6.01 1.78 4.11
N SER A 236 -5.35 0.68 3.73
CA SER A 236 -6.04 -0.55 3.38
C SER A 236 -6.56 -1.19 4.66
N GLU A 237 -7.87 -1.38 4.74
CA GLU A 237 -8.49 -2.11 5.84
C GLU A 237 -8.77 -3.55 5.41
N LEU A 238 -8.60 -4.49 6.34
CA LEU A 238 -9.03 -5.86 6.13
C LEU A 238 -10.56 -5.87 6.06
N SER A 239 -11.09 -6.25 4.90
CA SER A 239 -12.52 -6.45 4.74
C SER A 239 -13.00 -7.69 5.51
N LYS A 240 -14.26 -7.69 5.94
CA LYS A 240 -14.89 -8.86 6.58
C LYS A 240 -14.73 -10.13 5.74
N LYS A 241 -14.78 -10.01 4.41
CA LYS A 241 -14.55 -11.13 3.49
C LYS A 241 -13.14 -11.69 3.58
N GLN A 242 -12.12 -10.82 3.62
CA GLN A 242 -10.73 -11.25 3.78
C GLN A 242 -10.52 -11.96 5.12
N VAL A 243 -11.15 -11.48 6.19
CA VAL A 243 -11.11 -12.14 7.51
C VAL A 243 -11.81 -13.50 7.45
N ALA A 244 -12.98 -13.60 6.82
CA ALA A 244 -13.73 -14.84 6.69
C ALA A 244 -13.01 -15.90 5.84
N GLU A 245 -12.32 -15.48 4.77
CA GLU A 245 -11.58 -16.35 3.84
C GLU A 245 -10.19 -16.77 4.38
N ALA A 246 -9.63 -16.05 5.35
CA ALA A 246 -8.33 -16.39 5.93
C ALA A 246 -8.36 -17.74 6.66
N ASP A 247 -7.31 -18.55 6.51
CA ASP A 247 -7.21 -19.84 7.20
C ASP A 247 -6.94 -19.63 8.70
N THR A 248 -7.84 -20.14 9.55
CA THR A 248 -7.75 -19.94 11.00
C THR A 248 -6.46 -20.53 11.57
N ARG A 249 -6.05 -21.69 11.06
CA ARG A 249 -4.88 -22.39 11.57
C ARG A 249 -3.59 -21.65 11.23
N GLU A 250 -3.45 -21.17 10.01
CA GLU A 250 -2.31 -20.33 9.61
C GLU A 250 -2.23 -19.08 10.49
N GLN A 251 -3.35 -18.38 10.67
CA GLN A 251 -3.40 -17.18 11.51
C GLN A 251 -3.07 -17.48 12.97
N GLN A 252 -3.50 -18.61 13.52
CA GLN A 252 -3.15 -19.02 14.88
C GLN A 252 -1.67 -19.36 15.04
N VAL A 253 -1.02 -19.91 14.01
CA VAL A 253 0.42 -20.20 14.04
C VAL A 253 1.24 -18.92 13.99
N TYR A 254 0.84 -17.96 13.15
CA TYR A 254 1.52 -16.67 13.03
C TYR A 254 1.22 -15.72 14.20
N ASN A 255 -0.01 -15.74 14.71
CA ASN A 255 -0.48 -14.90 15.80
C ASN A 255 -1.10 -15.75 16.93
N PRO A 256 -0.26 -16.45 17.71
CA PRO A 256 -0.74 -17.38 18.73
C PRO A 256 -1.44 -16.73 19.92
N ILE A 257 -1.42 -15.40 20.03
CA ILE A 257 -2.08 -14.64 21.10
C ILE A 257 -3.55 -14.41 20.79
N VAL A 258 -3.91 -14.29 19.50
CA VAL A 258 -5.28 -14.03 19.07
C VAL A 258 -5.95 -15.37 18.79
N ASP A 259 -7.13 -15.61 19.38
CA ASP A 259 -8.01 -16.67 18.92
C ASP A 259 -8.68 -16.18 17.62
N PHE A 260 -8.19 -16.69 16.48
CA PHE A 260 -8.66 -16.18 15.20
C PHE A 260 -10.08 -16.65 14.87
N GLU A 261 -10.56 -17.73 15.49
CA GLU A 261 -11.92 -18.20 15.28
C GLU A 261 -12.90 -17.28 16.02
N GLU A 262 -12.62 -16.95 17.29
CA GLU A 262 -13.38 -15.94 18.05
C GLU A 262 -13.37 -14.59 17.32
N PHE A 263 -12.22 -14.16 16.81
CA PHE A 263 -12.10 -12.94 16.02
C PHE A 263 -12.97 -12.94 14.76
N LYS A 264 -13.06 -14.07 14.04
CA LYS A 264 -13.96 -14.20 12.87
C LYS A 264 -15.42 -14.06 13.28
N GLU A 265 -15.82 -14.68 14.38
CA GLU A 265 -17.18 -14.59 14.91
C GLU A 265 -17.54 -13.14 15.26
N ASP A 266 -16.66 -12.43 15.97
CA ASP A 266 -16.85 -11.02 16.34
C ASP A 266 -17.02 -10.11 15.11
N ILE A 267 -16.16 -10.26 14.10
CA ILE A 267 -16.20 -9.45 12.87
C ILE A 267 -17.48 -9.72 12.06
N ASN A 268 -17.99 -10.96 12.07
CA ASN A 268 -19.22 -11.33 11.37
C ASN A 268 -20.50 -11.00 12.17
N GLY A 269 -20.46 -11.10 13.51
CA GLY A 269 -21.59 -10.88 14.41
C GLY A 269 -21.99 -9.42 14.62
N THR A 270 -21.16 -8.46 14.18
CA THR A 270 -21.47 -7.02 14.25
C THR A 270 -22.65 -6.56 13.37
N ASP A 271 -23.23 -7.43 12.53
CA ASP A 271 -24.37 -7.10 11.67
C ASP A 271 -25.76 -7.22 12.36
N GLU A 272 -25.88 -7.72 13.60
CA GLU A 272 -27.19 -7.95 14.26
C GLU A 272 -27.59 -6.92 15.35
N LEU A 273 -26.79 -5.90 15.66
CA LEU A 273 -27.08 -5.01 16.81
C LEU A 273 -27.16 -3.51 16.46
N TYR A 274 -27.90 -3.12 15.42
CA TYR A 274 -28.39 -1.74 15.28
C TYR A 274 -29.76 -1.67 14.58
N TYR A 275 -30.78 -2.25 15.20
CA TYR A 275 -32.18 -1.83 15.01
C TYR A 275 -32.93 -1.94 16.35
N VAL A 276 -32.88 -0.86 17.15
CA VAL A 276 -33.89 -0.54 18.18
C VAL A 276 -34.18 0.96 18.10
#